data_AF-W4SEG4-F1
#
_entry.id   AF-W4SEG4-F1
#
_cell.length_a   1.000
_cell.length_b   1.000
_cell.length_c   1.000
_cell.angle_alpha   90.00
_cell.angle_beta   90.00
_cell.angle_gamma   90.00
#
_symmetry.space_group_name_H-M   'P 1'
#
loop_
_entity.id
_entity.type
_entity.pdbx_description
1 polymer ?
#
loop_
_entity_poly.entity_id
_entity_poly.type
_entity_poly.pdbx_seq_one_letter_code
_entity_poly.pdbx_strand_id
1 'polypeptide(L)'
;MASFTAVDLSKLQAPDLIEALDFEAIFNEALTQFRQLMPEFSALTESDPVYKLLQLFAARELLLRQRANDKAQQTMLAFATGTNLDHLGALFGVTRLVLDPGQPETGIAPTHESDVDFRRRIQLAPEGFSVAGPE
;
A
#
# COMPACT_ATOMS: atom_id res chain seq x y z
N MET A 1 -4.47 20.87 -30.27
CA MET A 1 -4.47 19.54 -29.62
C MET A 1 -3.64 19.66 -28.36
N ALA A 2 -4.29 19.89 -27.23
CA ALA A 2 -3.62 19.89 -25.94
C ALA A 2 -2.92 18.51 -25.75
N SER A 3 -1.59 18.55 -25.62
CA SER A 3 -0.79 17.35 -25.32
C SER A 3 -0.83 17.11 -23.82
N PHE A 4 -1.78 16.30 -23.36
CA PHE A 4 -1.88 15.94 -21.94
C PHE A 4 -0.70 15.08 -21.53
N THR A 5 0.16 15.65 -20.69
CA THR A 5 1.31 14.95 -20.13
C THR A 5 0.92 14.43 -18.75
N ALA A 6 0.81 13.12 -18.63
CA ALA A 6 0.59 12.45 -17.36
C ALA A 6 1.73 12.76 -16.39
N VAL A 7 1.40 13.14 -15.15
CA VAL A 7 2.39 13.34 -14.07
C VAL A 7 3.06 12.00 -13.77
N ASP A 8 4.37 11.99 -13.64
CA ASP A 8 5.13 10.79 -13.28
C ASP A 8 4.89 10.41 -11.81
N LEU A 9 3.91 9.54 -11.59
CA LEU A 9 3.52 9.07 -10.26
C LEU A 9 4.62 8.25 -9.56
N SER A 10 5.58 7.70 -10.31
CA SER A 10 6.66 6.89 -9.72
C SER A 10 7.64 7.71 -8.87
N LYS A 11 7.61 9.04 -9.03
CA LYS A 11 8.46 9.98 -8.29
C LYS A 11 7.78 10.58 -7.07
N LEU A 12 6.52 10.24 -6.81
CA LEU A 12 5.82 10.73 -5.63
C LEU A 12 6.42 10.08 -4.38
N GLN A 13 6.69 10.91 -3.37
CA GLN A 13 7.08 10.42 -2.07
C GLN A 13 5.94 9.58 -1.49
N ALA A 14 6.32 8.58 -0.69
CA ALA A 14 5.36 7.82 0.09
C ALA A 14 4.53 8.78 0.98
N PRO A 15 3.21 8.61 1.07
CA PRO A 15 2.32 9.46 1.86
C PRO A 15 2.68 9.43 3.35
N ASP A 16 2.39 10.53 4.07
CA ASP A 16 2.53 10.64 5.53
C ASP A 16 1.68 9.60 6.31
N LEU A 17 0.72 8.97 5.64
CA LEU A 17 -0.06 7.85 6.17
C LEU A 17 0.80 6.63 6.53
N ILE A 18 1.99 6.49 5.93
CA ILE A 18 2.89 5.37 6.18
C ILE A 18 3.71 5.66 7.44
N GLU A 19 3.47 4.88 8.48
CA GLU A 19 4.21 5.01 9.73
C GLU A 19 5.66 4.51 9.57
N ALA A 20 6.60 5.24 10.17
CA ALA A 20 7.98 4.76 10.30
C ALA A 20 8.03 3.54 11.23
N LEU A 21 8.69 2.49 10.77
CA LEU A 21 8.80 1.23 11.50
C LEU A 21 10.11 1.19 12.30
N ASP A 22 10.00 1.32 13.62
CA ASP A 22 11.14 1.21 14.53
C ASP A 22 10.80 0.30 15.71
N PHE A 23 11.48 -0.84 15.78
CA PHE A 23 11.29 -1.81 16.85
C PHE A 23 11.63 -1.24 18.22
N GLU A 24 12.73 -0.50 18.34
CA GLU A 24 13.21 0.02 19.62
C GLU A 24 12.27 1.10 20.15
N ALA A 25 11.73 1.96 19.28
CA ALA A 25 10.71 2.93 19.64
C ALA A 25 9.45 2.24 20.21
N ILE A 26 8.92 1.24 19.50
CA ILE A 26 7.74 0.49 19.92
C ILE A 26 8.00 -0.27 21.24
N PHE A 27 9.16 -0.90 21.36
CA PHE A 27 9.53 -1.63 22.57
C PHE A 27 9.63 -0.71 23.79
N ASN A 28 10.27 0.46 23.63
CA ASN A 28 10.39 1.44 24.72
C ASN A 28 9.02 2.04 25.10
N GLU A 29 8.12 2.24 24.14
CA GLU A 29 6.74 2.64 24.41
C GLU A 29 6.00 1.57 25.23
N ALA A 30 6.05 0.30 24.79
CA ALA A 30 5.44 -0.82 25.51
C ALA A 30 6.03 -0.99 26.92
N LEU A 31 7.34 -0.82 27.09
CA LEU A 31 8.02 -0.85 28.38
C LEU A 31 7.53 0.28 29.30
N THR A 32 7.37 1.48 28.76
CA THR A 32 6.86 2.64 29.51
C THR A 32 5.42 2.42 29.96
N GLN A 33 4.56 1.91 29.06
CA GLN A 33 3.18 1.55 29.39
C GLN A 33 3.13 0.44 30.45
N PHE A 34 3.97 -0.60 30.32
CA PHE A 34 4.04 -1.67 31.30
C PHE A 34 4.39 -1.15 32.70
N ARG A 35 5.38 -0.25 32.81
CA ARG A 35 5.76 0.38 34.09
C ARG A 35 4.65 1.22 34.72
N GLN A 36 3.78 1.81 33.92
CA GLN A 36 2.60 2.55 34.41
C GLN A 36 1.51 1.61 34.92
N LEU A 37 1.30 0.48 34.23
CA LEU A 37 0.27 -0.50 34.58
C LEU A 37 0.66 -1.36 35.79
N MET A 38 1.96 -1.65 35.95
CA MET A 38 2.52 -2.52 36.99
C MET A 38 3.65 -1.80 37.75
N PRO A 39 3.36 -0.71 38.49
CA PRO A 39 4.38 0.06 39.21
C PRO A 39 5.13 -0.75 40.27
N GLU A 40 4.53 -1.82 40.80
CA GLU A 40 5.17 -2.78 41.70
C GLU A 40 6.30 -3.57 41.03
N PHE A 41 6.29 -3.69 39.69
CA PHE A 41 7.30 -4.39 38.90
C PHE A 41 8.34 -3.40 38.33
N SER A 42 8.87 -2.53 39.20
CA SER A 42 9.71 -1.39 38.80
C SER A 42 11.13 -1.76 38.35
N ALA A 43 11.66 -2.90 38.81
CA ALA A 43 13.02 -3.36 38.52
C ALA A 43 13.07 -4.43 37.40
N LEU A 44 12.33 -4.22 36.30
CA LEU A 44 12.35 -5.13 35.15
C LEU A 44 13.75 -5.18 34.50
N THR A 45 14.26 -6.38 34.32
CA THR A 45 15.54 -6.69 33.68
C THR A 45 15.35 -7.57 32.45
N GLU A 46 16.38 -7.67 31.59
CA GLU A 46 16.33 -8.54 30.40
C GLU A 46 16.20 -10.04 30.70
N SER A 47 16.51 -10.43 31.94
CA SER A 47 16.39 -11.82 32.40
C SER A 47 14.94 -12.19 32.77
N ASP A 48 14.07 -11.19 32.97
CA ASP A 48 12.69 -11.44 33.34
C ASP A 48 11.90 -11.96 32.13
N PRO A 49 11.08 -13.02 32.28
CA PRO A 49 10.26 -13.55 31.20
C PRO A 49 9.35 -12.51 30.56
N VAL A 50 8.86 -11.55 31.36
CA VAL A 50 8.03 -10.44 30.89
C VAL A 50 8.78 -9.57 29.87
N TYR A 51 10.09 -9.37 30.02
CA TYR A 51 10.89 -8.62 29.06
C TYR A 51 10.85 -9.28 27.67
N LYS A 52 10.96 -10.60 27.61
CA LYS A 52 10.83 -11.36 26.35
C LYS A 52 9.43 -11.28 25.76
N LEU A 53 8.38 -11.25 26.59
CA LEU A 53 7.02 -11.04 26.12
C LEU A 53 6.82 -9.65 25.52
N LEU A 54 7.40 -8.60 26.12
CA LEU A 54 7.37 -7.24 25.56
C LEU A 54 8.13 -7.16 24.23
N GLN A 55 9.27 -7.85 24.09
CA GLN A 55 9.98 -7.96 22.81
C GLN A 55 9.13 -8.66 21.74
N LEU A 56 8.45 -9.76 22.10
CA LEU A 56 7.54 -10.46 21.20
C LEU A 56 6.36 -9.57 20.79
N PHE A 57 5.80 -8.82 21.74
CA PHE A 57 4.73 -7.85 21.47
C PHE A 57 5.19 -6.79 20.47
N ALA A 58 6.33 -6.14 20.72
CA ALA A 58 6.88 -5.11 19.83
C ALA A 58 7.15 -5.66 18.42
N ALA A 59 7.69 -6.88 18.32
CA ALA A 59 7.94 -7.53 17.03
C ALA A 59 6.64 -7.82 16.27
N ARG A 60 5.58 -8.27 16.98
CA ARG A 60 4.27 -8.50 16.37
C ARG A 60 3.62 -7.20 15.93
N GLU A 61 3.70 -6.16 16.74
CA GLU A 61 3.18 -4.85 16.42
C GLU A 61 3.85 -4.24 15.18
N LEU A 62 5.18 -4.32 15.10
CA LEU A 62 5.95 -3.88 13.92
C LEU A 62 5.41 -4.52 12.63
N LEU A 63 5.18 -5.84 12.65
CA LEU A 63 4.63 -6.57 11.50
C LEU A 63 3.20 -6.16 11.17
N LEU A 64 2.39 -5.81 12.17
CA LEU A 64 1.03 -5.33 11.96
C LEU A 64 1.03 -3.93 11.35
N ARG A 65 1.87 -3.01 11.84
CA ARG A 65 2.06 -1.68 11.27
C ARG A 65 2.57 -1.77 9.83
N GLN A 66 3.54 -2.65 9.55
CA GLN A 66 4.02 -2.88 8.19
C GLN A 66 2.90 -3.36 7.25
N ARG A 67 2.12 -4.36 7.68
CA ARG A 67 0.97 -4.84 6.88
C ARG A 67 -0.08 -3.76 6.67
N ALA A 68 -0.28 -2.87 7.65
CA ALA A 68 -1.20 -1.74 7.50
C ALA A 68 -0.67 -0.75 6.44
N ASN A 69 0.62 -0.41 6.49
CA ASN A 69 1.29 0.44 5.50
C ASN A 69 1.18 -0.14 4.08
N ASP A 70 1.45 -1.44 3.91
CA ASP A 70 1.35 -2.12 2.61
C ASP A 70 -0.08 -2.05 2.05
N LYS A 71 -1.09 -2.29 2.90
CA LYS A 71 -2.51 -2.18 2.51
C LYS A 71 -2.89 -0.76 2.16
N ALA A 72 -2.42 0.22 2.92
CA ALA A 72 -2.70 1.63 2.67
C ALA A 72 -2.12 2.08 1.32
N GLN A 73 -0.88 1.69 1.00
CA GLN A 73 -0.27 1.97 -0.31
C GLN A 73 -1.11 1.41 -1.46
N GLN A 74 -1.65 0.20 -1.31
CA GLN A 74 -2.48 -0.43 -2.34
C GLN A 74 -3.80 0.29 -2.62
N THR A 75 -4.19 1.28 -1.81
CA THR A 75 -5.37 2.13 -2.08
C THR A 75 -5.05 3.34 -2.96
N MET A 76 -3.78 3.59 -3.27
CA MET A 76 -3.33 4.78 -3.98
C MET A 76 -2.86 4.43 -5.39
N LEU A 77 -3.32 5.19 -6.38
CA LEU A 77 -3.04 4.93 -7.80
C LEU A 77 -1.55 4.77 -8.10
N ALA A 78 -0.70 5.57 -7.44
CA ALA A 78 0.75 5.54 -7.62
C ALA A 78 1.40 4.20 -7.23
N PHE A 79 0.85 3.47 -6.24
CA PHE A 79 1.48 2.27 -5.65
C PHE A 79 0.67 0.98 -5.86
N ALA A 80 -0.63 1.09 -6.12
CA ALA A 80 -1.51 -0.05 -6.30
C ALA A 80 -1.08 -0.94 -7.48
N THR A 81 -1.23 -2.24 -7.32
CA THR A 81 -0.93 -3.27 -8.33
C THR A 81 -2.05 -4.30 -8.44
N GLY A 82 -2.06 -5.05 -9.55
CA GLY A 82 -3.00 -6.14 -9.79
C GLY A 82 -4.47 -5.73 -9.57
N THR A 83 -5.20 -6.53 -8.80
CA THR A 83 -6.65 -6.34 -8.58
C THR A 83 -6.99 -5.06 -7.81
N ASN A 84 -6.09 -4.54 -6.97
CA ASN A 84 -6.32 -3.25 -6.31
C ASN A 84 -6.29 -2.11 -7.33
N LEU A 85 -5.36 -2.17 -8.29
CA LEU A 85 -5.31 -1.20 -9.39
C LEU A 85 -6.55 -1.32 -10.30
N ASP A 86 -7.05 -2.54 -10.53
CA ASP A 86 -8.29 -2.78 -11.27
C ASP A 86 -9.49 -2.12 -10.58
N HIS A 87 -9.60 -2.21 -9.26
CA HIS A 87 -10.63 -1.50 -8.49
C HIS A 87 -10.50 0.03 -8.57
N LEU A 88 -9.28 0.56 -8.56
CA LEU A 88 -9.06 2.00 -8.76
C LEU A 88 -9.42 2.45 -10.17
N GLY A 89 -9.12 1.65 -11.19
CA GLY A 89 -9.51 1.94 -12.57
C GLY A 89 -11.03 1.96 -12.77
N ALA A 90 -11.75 1.07 -12.08
CA ALA A 90 -13.21 1.03 -12.10
C ALA A 90 -13.86 2.35 -11.63
N LEU A 91 -13.23 3.10 -10.71
CA LEU A 91 -13.70 4.42 -10.28
C LEU A 91 -13.78 5.44 -11.43
N PHE A 92 -12.95 5.25 -12.46
CA PHE A 92 -12.88 6.10 -13.65
C PHE A 92 -13.48 5.44 -14.90
N GLY A 93 -14.15 4.28 -14.75
CA GLY A 93 -14.71 3.53 -15.86
C GLY A 93 -13.67 2.90 -16.80
N VAL A 94 -12.43 2.72 -16.33
CA VAL A 94 -11.35 2.13 -17.13
C VAL A 94 -11.12 0.69 -16.71
N THR A 95 -11.17 -0.23 -17.68
CA THR A 95 -10.82 -1.63 -17.48
C THR A 95 -9.49 -1.97 -18.16
N ARG A 96 -8.87 -3.04 -17.66
CA ARG A 96 -7.64 -3.57 -18.22
C ARG A 96 -7.87 -4.07 -19.65
N LEU A 97 -6.97 -3.73 -20.55
CA LEU A 97 -7.00 -4.20 -21.93
C LEU A 97 -6.48 -5.64 -22.00
N VAL A 98 -7.19 -6.46 -22.76
CA VAL A 98 -6.74 -7.79 -23.17
C VAL A 98 -5.85 -7.60 -24.40
N LEU A 99 -4.58 -7.96 -24.28
CA LEU A 99 -3.62 -7.90 -25.38
C LEU A 99 -3.72 -9.15 -26.27
N ASP A 100 -3.92 -10.31 -25.63
CA ASP A 100 -4.18 -11.59 -26.29
C ASP A 100 -5.30 -12.30 -25.53
N PRO A 101 -6.42 -12.68 -26.17
CA PRO A 101 -7.48 -13.45 -25.51
C PRO A 101 -7.02 -14.84 -25.04
N GLY A 102 -5.85 -15.32 -25.48
CA GLY A 102 -5.35 -16.65 -25.18
C GLY A 102 -6.17 -17.74 -25.89
N GLN A 103 -6.07 -18.96 -25.37
CA GLN A 103 -6.82 -20.13 -25.85
C GLN A 103 -7.29 -20.94 -24.65
N PRO A 104 -8.49 -20.65 -24.11
CA PRO A 104 -9.02 -21.30 -22.91
C PRO A 104 -9.14 -22.82 -23.07
N GLU A 105 -9.53 -23.27 -24.27
CA GLU A 105 -9.70 -24.68 -24.62
C GLU A 105 -8.40 -25.50 -24.48
N THR A 106 -7.24 -24.85 -24.64
CA THR A 106 -5.91 -25.48 -24.51
C THR A 106 -5.20 -25.08 -23.21
N GLY A 107 -5.89 -24.37 -22.31
CA GLY A 107 -5.35 -23.93 -21.02
C GLY A 107 -4.44 -22.71 -21.07
N ILE A 108 -4.41 -21.98 -22.20
CA ILE A 108 -3.61 -20.76 -22.35
C ILE A 108 -4.47 -19.57 -21.88
N ALA A 109 -4.07 -18.97 -20.75
CA ALA A 109 -4.75 -17.81 -20.18
C ALA A 109 -4.59 -16.54 -21.05
N PRO A 110 -5.56 -15.61 -21.03
CA PRO A 110 -5.43 -14.32 -21.69
C PRO A 110 -4.28 -13.50 -21.10
N THR A 111 -3.57 -12.78 -21.96
CA THR A 111 -2.58 -11.80 -21.53
C THR A 111 -3.20 -10.41 -21.53
N HIS A 112 -2.86 -9.64 -20.50
CA HIS A 112 -3.38 -8.29 -20.30
C HIS A 112 -2.24 -7.27 -20.33
N GLU A 113 -2.59 -6.00 -20.47
CA GLU A 113 -1.62 -4.91 -20.38
C GLU A 113 -0.96 -4.85 -18.98
N SER A 114 0.21 -4.22 -18.91
CA SER A 114 0.96 -4.06 -17.67
C SER A 114 0.27 -3.09 -16.69
N ASP A 115 0.58 -3.21 -15.39
CA ASP A 115 0.12 -2.24 -14.38
C ASP A 115 0.61 -0.81 -14.67
N VAL A 116 1.76 -0.66 -15.32
CA VAL A 116 2.32 0.66 -15.68
C VAL A 116 1.45 1.32 -16.75
N ASP A 117 1.12 0.59 -17.81
CA ASP A 117 0.30 1.10 -18.91
C ASP A 117 -1.14 1.35 -18.45
N PHE A 118 -1.69 0.41 -17.68
CA PHE A 118 -3.03 0.54 -17.13
C PHE A 118 -3.15 1.74 -16.19
N ARG A 119 -2.19 1.94 -15.28
CA ARG A 119 -2.14 3.12 -14.39
C ARG A 119 -2.10 4.43 -15.17
N ARG A 120 -1.30 4.50 -16.24
CA ARG A 120 -1.23 5.69 -17.12
C ARG A 120 -2.58 5.98 -17.76
N ARG A 121 -3.30 4.95 -18.22
CA ARG A 121 -4.65 5.11 -18.79
C ARG A 121 -5.66 5.60 -17.75
N ILE A 122 -5.62 5.06 -16.53
CA ILE A 122 -6.47 5.53 -15.42
C ILE A 122 -6.20 7.02 -15.15
N GLN A 123 -4.93 7.43 -15.11
CA GLN A 123 -4.54 8.82 -14.84
C GLN A 123 -5.04 9.80 -15.92
N LEU A 124 -5.07 9.38 -17.20
CA LEU A 124 -5.54 10.19 -18.32
C LEU A 124 -7.06 10.15 -18.52
N ALA A 125 -7.77 9.23 -17.86
CA ALA A 125 -9.20 9.03 -18.05
C ALA A 125 -10.06 10.29 -17.83
N PRO A 126 -9.80 11.13 -16.81
CA PRO A 126 -10.58 12.36 -16.60
C PRO A 126 -10.57 13.32 -17.78
N GLU A 127 -9.49 13.36 -18.58
CA GLU A 127 -9.41 14.23 -19.76
C GLU A 127 -10.41 13.82 -20.86
N GLY A 128 -10.80 12.54 -20.89
CA GLY A 128 -11.79 12.00 -21.80
C GLY A 128 -13.24 12.30 -21.41
N PHE A 129 -13.49 12.88 -20.23
CA PHE A 129 -14.85 13.24 -19.80
C PHE A 129 -15.36 14.54 -20.47
N SER A 130 -14.47 15.31 -21.09
CA SER A 130 -14.86 16.50 -21.86
C SER A 130 -15.43 16.11 -23.22
N VAL A 131 -16.72 16.38 -23.42
CA VAL A 131 -17.43 16.21 -24.70
C VAL A 131 -17.23 17.36 -25.69
N ALA A 132 -16.71 18.51 -25.22
CA ALA A 132 -16.53 19.71 -26.04
C ALA A 132 -15.10 19.92 -26.55
N GLY A 133 -14.14 19.06 -26.14
CA GLY A 133 -12.72 19.24 -26.42
C GLY A 133 -12.12 20.34 -25.52
N PRO A 134 -11.04 20.06 -24.78
CA PRO A 134 -10.24 21.10 -24.16
C PRO A 134 -9.42 21.81 -25.25
N GLU A 135 -9.38 23.16 -25.21
CA GLU A 135 -8.52 23.94 -26.12
C GLU A 135 -7.03 23.57 -25.97
#